data_AF-A0A835F5R1-F1
#
_entry.id   AF-A0A835F5R1-F1
#
_cell.length_a   1.000
_cell.length_b   1.000
_cell.length_c   1.000
_cell.angle_alpha   90.00
_cell.angle_beta   90.00
_cell.angle_gamma   90.00
#
_symmetry.space_group_name_H-M   'P 1'
#
loop_
_entity.id
_entity.type
_entity.pdbx_description
1 polymer ?
#
loop_
_entity_poly.entity_id
_entity_poly.type
_entity_poly.pdbx_seq_one_letter_code
_entity_poly.pdbx_strand_id
1 'polypeptide(L)'
;MENEFPDEVLKSVFPLLDGKDLVFCMLVCRQWREIAKDDYFWKCICSRKWPSICKQPPVDANYKKLYLTFSKPQKIQRLPVPRLTFDDLVFYIDMWLEESLIFSQAIAGCTLRAGLQCAPHGIPDILAAHLRSLDCILMLEVEPKLSIPTGPAITVSVLAHRKDSNKMACIINKSTFDYIDGSAARALAYEYLRFSPRHPFISDIRAWMSLLFLYKGASVIEVFGIEIDFCDAARSETEILWLLDMLDWK
;
A
#
# COMPACT_ATOMS: atom_id res chain seq x y z
N MET A 1 -32.60 -40.59 8.46
CA MET A 1 -32.94 -39.55 9.45
C MET A 1 -32.72 -38.22 8.77
N GLU A 2 -33.80 -37.58 8.35
CA GLU A 2 -33.81 -36.23 7.80
C GLU A 2 -33.61 -35.25 8.95
N ASN A 3 -32.37 -34.79 9.14
CA ASN A 3 -32.07 -33.66 10.03
C ASN A 3 -32.27 -32.35 9.25
N GLU A 4 -33.48 -32.13 8.72
CA GLU A 4 -33.85 -30.84 8.13
C GLU A 4 -34.43 -29.95 9.24
N PHE A 5 -33.79 -28.80 9.48
CA PHE A 5 -34.37 -27.79 10.36
C PHE A 5 -35.66 -27.27 9.74
N PRO A 6 -36.72 -26.99 10.53
CA PRO A 6 -37.92 -26.35 10.00
C PRO A 6 -37.60 -25.02 9.31
N ASP A 7 -38.30 -24.72 8.23
CA ASP A 7 -38.15 -23.48 7.46
C ASP A 7 -38.24 -22.23 8.36
N GLU A 8 -39.11 -22.25 9.36
CA GLU A 8 -39.34 -21.15 10.31
C GLU A 8 -38.09 -20.85 11.16
N VAL A 9 -37.35 -21.90 11.54
CA VAL A 9 -36.10 -21.76 12.30
C VAL A 9 -35.05 -21.11 11.40
N LEU A 10 -34.91 -21.59 10.17
CA LEU A 10 -33.96 -21.02 9.20
C LEU A 10 -34.29 -19.57 8.86
N LYS A 11 -35.57 -19.24 8.65
CA LYS A 11 -36.05 -17.86 8.41
C LYS A 11 -35.83 -16.93 9.61
N SER A 12 -35.75 -17.47 10.83
CA SER A 12 -35.44 -16.69 12.04
C SER A 12 -33.94 -16.48 12.23
N VAL A 13 -33.13 -17.44 11.81
CA VAL A 13 -31.66 -17.41 11.96
C VAL A 13 -30.98 -16.63 10.83
N PHE A 14 -31.37 -16.84 9.57
CA PHE A 14 -30.72 -16.23 8.40
C PHE A 14 -30.64 -14.70 8.42
N PRO A 15 -31.62 -13.93 8.93
CA PRO A 15 -31.50 -12.47 9.09
C PRO A 15 -30.35 -12.00 9.99
N LEU A 16 -29.89 -12.86 10.90
CA LEU A 16 -28.82 -12.59 11.87
C LEU A 16 -27.42 -12.79 11.27
N LEU A 17 -27.34 -13.48 10.13
CA LEU A 17 -26.07 -13.75 9.45
C LEU A 17 -25.57 -12.53 8.69
N ASP A 18 -24.25 -12.46 8.50
CA ASP A 18 -23.68 -11.56 7.51
C ASP A 18 -23.88 -12.13 6.08
N GLY A 19 -23.58 -11.32 5.07
CA GLY A 19 -23.81 -11.76 3.70
C GLY A 19 -22.83 -12.83 3.22
N LYS A 20 -21.66 -13.01 3.86
CA LYS A 20 -20.72 -14.09 3.52
C LYS A 20 -21.26 -15.42 4.02
N ASP A 21 -21.74 -15.45 5.25
CA ASP A 21 -22.34 -16.64 5.87
C ASP A 21 -23.63 -17.05 5.17
N LEU A 22 -24.47 -16.08 4.75
CA LEU A 22 -25.67 -16.37 3.98
C LEU A 22 -25.35 -16.98 2.59
N VAL A 23 -24.23 -16.59 1.95
CA VAL A 23 -23.73 -17.27 0.75
C VAL A 23 -23.37 -18.73 1.06
N PHE A 24 -22.67 -18.99 2.17
CA PHE A 24 -22.31 -20.36 2.56
C PHE A 24 -23.55 -21.22 2.86
N CYS A 25 -24.58 -20.66 3.51
CA CYS A 25 -25.86 -21.35 3.72
C CYS A 25 -26.47 -21.85 2.40
N MET A 26 -26.32 -21.10 1.31
CA MET A 26 -26.81 -21.54 -0.01
C MET A 26 -26.10 -22.78 -0.57
N LEU A 27 -24.97 -23.19 0.00
CA LEU A 27 -24.17 -24.34 -0.43
C LEU A 27 -24.43 -25.59 0.43
N VAL A 28 -25.20 -25.49 1.52
CA VAL A 28 -25.41 -26.59 2.49
C VAL A 28 -26.35 -27.66 1.93
N CYS A 29 -27.60 -27.31 1.61
CA CYS A 29 -28.58 -28.21 1.02
C CYS A 29 -29.61 -27.44 0.17
N ARG A 30 -30.51 -28.16 -0.52
CA ARG A 30 -31.54 -27.55 -1.37
C ARG A 30 -32.47 -26.61 -0.60
N GLN A 31 -32.93 -27.04 0.58
CA GLN A 31 -33.82 -26.25 1.43
C GLN A 31 -33.17 -24.91 1.82
N TRP A 32 -31.95 -24.96 2.39
CA TRP A 32 -31.21 -23.77 2.80
C TRP A 32 -30.93 -22.83 1.62
N ARG A 33 -30.64 -23.40 0.45
CA ARG A 33 -30.44 -22.62 -0.78
C ARG A 33 -31.69 -21.86 -1.21
N GLU A 34 -32.86 -22.47 -1.17
CA GLU A 34 -34.10 -21.78 -1.55
C GLU A 34 -34.48 -20.71 -0.53
N ILE A 35 -34.32 -20.96 0.77
CA ILE A 35 -34.59 -19.96 1.81
C ILE A 35 -33.58 -18.80 1.73
N ALA A 36 -32.28 -19.08 1.68
CA ALA A 36 -31.24 -18.04 1.62
C ALA A 36 -31.25 -17.23 0.32
N LYS A 37 -31.98 -17.65 -0.73
CA LYS A 37 -32.18 -16.88 -1.96
C LYS A 37 -33.20 -15.75 -1.79
N ASP A 38 -34.05 -15.80 -0.77
CA ASP A 38 -35.08 -14.77 -0.54
C ASP A 38 -34.43 -13.39 -0.40
N ASP A 39 -34.83 -12.48 -1.28
CA ASP A 39 -34.24 -11.15 -1.39
C ASP A 39 -34.52 -10.28 -0.15
N TYR A 40 -35.49 -10.66 0.70
CA TYR A 40 -35.72 -10.04 2.00
C TYR A 40 -34.48 -10.12 2.91
N PHE A 41 -33.82 -11.28 2.98
CA PHE A 41 -32.62 -11.44 3.81
C PHE A 41 -31.47 -10.55 3.30
N TRP A 42 -31.31 -10.47 1.98
CA TRP A 42 -30.33 -9.60 1.35
C TRP A 42 -30.68 -8.12 1.51
N LYS A 43 -31.97 -7.76 1.54
CA LYS A 43 -32.43 -6.42 1.88
C LYS A 43 -32.06 -6.04 3.31
N CYS A 44 -32.24 -6.95 4.27
CA CYS A 44 -31.80 -6.73 5.66
C CYS A 44 -30.28 -6.53 5.76
N ILE A 45 -29.49 -7.29 5.00
CA ILE A 45 -28.02 -7.09 4.95
C ILE A 45 -27.68 -5.75 4.30
N CYS A 46 -28.30 -5.42 3.18
CA CYS A 46 -28.10 -4.15 2.47
C CYS A 46 -28.57 -2.94 3.30
N SER A 47 -29.62 -3.05 4.11
CA SER A 47 -30.09 -1.93 4.93
C SER A 47 -29.12 -1.59 6.06
N ARG A 48 -28.41 -2.59 6.60
CA ARG A 48 -27.33 -2.40 7.57
C ARG A 48 -26.07 -1.78 6.93
N LYS A 49 -25.72 -2.19 5.71
CA LYS A 49 -24.49 -1.75 5.02
C LYS A 49 -24.64 -0.46 4.21
N TRP A 50 -25.78 -0.29 3.54
CA TRP A 50 -26.13 0.81 2.64
C TRP A 50 -27.61 1.22 2.82
N PRO A 51 -27.98 1.85 3.94
CA PRO A 51 -29.38 2.13 4.29
C PRO A 51 -30.10 3.01 3.24
N SER A 52 -29.39 3.90 2.56
CA SER A 52 -29.95 4.77 1.51
C SER A 52 -30.51 4.00 0.32
N ILE A 53 -29.85 2.91 -0.09
CA ILE A 53 -30.31 2.03 -1.19
C ILE A 53 -31.64 1.36 -0.83
N CYS A 54 -31.89 1.13 0.46
CA CYS A 54 -33.17 0.58 0.91
C CYS A 54 -34.26 1.65 1.05
N LYS A 55 -33.89 2.91 1.30
CA LYS A 55 -34.82 4.05 1.36
C LYS A 55 -35.27 4.48 -0.04
N GLN A 56 -34.37 4.43 -1.02
CA GLN A 56 -34.64 4.74 -2.42
C GLN A 56 -34.09 3.61 -3.30
N PRO A 57 -34.82 2.49 -3.41
CA PRO A 57 -34.36 1.36 -4.21
C PRO A 57 -34.37 1.70 -5.71
N PRO A 58 -33.38 1.19 -6.47
CA PRO A 58 -33.47 1.15 -7.93
C PRO A 58 -34.74 0.42 -8.39
N VAL A 59 -35.26 0.76 -9.58
CA VAL A 59 -36.53 0.22 -10.11
C VAL A 59 -36.54 -1.32 -10.14
N ASP A 60 -35.41 -1.95 -10.49
CA ASP A 60 -35.24 -3.41 -10.53
C ASP A 60 -34.34 -3.91 -9.37
N ALA A 61 -34.52 -3.37 -8.17
CA ALA A 61 -33.70 -3.72 -7.02
C ALA A 61 -33.72 -5.23 -6.73
N ASN A 62 -32.56 -5.85 -6.88
CA ASN A 62 -32.27 -7.19 -6.41
C ASN A 62 -31.13 -7.05 -5.39
N TYR A 63 -31.49 -7.05 -4.11
CA TYR A 63 -30.55 -6.75 -3.02
C TYR A 63 -29.44 -7.80 -2.94
N LYS A 64 -29.73 -9.05 -3.30
CA LYS A 64 -28.71 -10.10 -3.43
C LYS A 64 -27.67 -9.76 -4.48
N LYS A 65 -28.11 -9.44 -5.70
CA LYS A 65 -27.23 -9.08 -6.82
C LYS A 65 -26.41 -7.84 -6.47
N LEU A 66 -27.02 -6.86 -5.82
CA LEU A 66 -26.36 -5.65 -5.36
C LEU A 66 -25.25 -5.99 -4.35
N TYR A 67 -25.58 -6.73 -3.29
CA TYR A 67 -24.60 -7.16 -2.29
C TYR A 67 -23.45 -7.94 -2.93
N LEU A 68 -23.75 -8.92 -3.78
CA LEU A 68 -22.74 -9.73 -4.45
C LEU A 68 -21.88 -8.92 -5.43
N THR A 69 -22.42 -7.88 -6.06
CA THR A 69 -21.66 -7.03 -6.98
C THR A 69 -20.65 -6.18 -6.24
N PHE A 70 -21.06 -5.52 -5.16
CA PHE A 70 -20.20 -4.63 -4.37
C PHE A 70 -19.37 -5.33 -3.29
N SER A 71 -19.58 -6.63 -3.08
CA SER A 71 -18.74 -7.47 -2.21
C SER A 71 -17.72 -8.31 -2.99
N LYS A 72 -17.77 -8.29 -4.33
CA LYS A 72 -16.73 -8.92 -5.16
C LYS A 72 -15.43 -8.13 -5.01
N PRO A 73 -14.28 -8.81 -4.86
CA PRO A 73 -12.99 -8.17 -5.05
C PRO A 73 -12.98 -7.51 -6.43
N GLN A 74 -12.43 -6.29 -6.53
CA GLN A 74 -12.19 -5.68 -7.82
C GLN A 74 -11.29 -6.62 -8.63
N LYS A 75 -11.73 -6.99 -9.83
CA LYS A 75 -10.85 -7.70 -10.75
C LYS A 75 -9.76 -6.73 -11.16
N ILE A 76 -8.51 -7.06 -10.86
CA ILE A 76 -7.35 -6.36 -11.38
C ILE A 76 -7.46 -6.44 -12.91
N GLN A 77 -7.81 -5.31 -13.54
CA GLN A 77 -7.75 -5.24 -15.00
C GLN A 77 -6.29 -5.40 -15.41
N ARG A 78 -6.04 -6.08 -16.54
CA ARG A 78 -4.69 -6.16 -17.10
C ARG A 78 -4.30 -4.75 -17.55
N LEU A 79 -3.58 -4.07 -16.67
CA LEU A 79 -2.95 -2.80 -16.93
C LEU A 79 -1.95 -2.99 -18.10
N PRO A 80 -1.89 -2.09 -19.10
CA PRO A 80 -0.84 -2.10 -20.11
C PRO A 80 0.57 -2.25 -19.52
N VAL A 81 1.53 -2.71 -20.31
CA VAL A 81 2.92 -2.77 -19.86
C VAL A 81 3.41 -1.34 -19.56
N PRO A 82 4.03 -1.07 -18.40
CA PRO A 82 4.61 0.24 -18.12
C PRO A 82 5.59 0.65 -19.22
N ARG A 83 5.64 1.94 -19.53
CA ARG A 83 6.60 2.50 -20.50
C ARG A 83 8.01 2.66 -19.93
N LEU A 84 8.14 2.41 -18.63
CA LEU A 84 9.37 2.51 -17.86
C LEU A 84 9.81 1.14 -17.39
N THR A 85 11.12 0.94 -17.33
CA THR A 85 11.74 -0.13 -16.56
C THR A 85 12.64 0.46 -15.48
N PHE A 86 13.02 -0.34 -14.49
CA PHE A 86 13.98 0.10 -13.47
C PHE A 86 15.38 0.36 -14.04
N ASP A 87 15.72 -0.20 -15.20
CA ASP A 87 16.98 0.06 -15.90
C ASP A 87 17.01 1.47 -16.51
N ASP A 88 15.85 2.04 -16.83
CA ASP A 88 15.69 3.39 -17.37
C ASP A 88 15.77 4.48 -16.29
N LEU A 89 15.80 4.10 -15.00
CA LEU A 89 15.68 5.03 -13.88
C LEU A 89 17.00 5.21 -13.11
N VAL A 90 17.27 6.45 -12.71
CA VAL A 90 18.26 6.81 -11.68
C VAL A 90 17.59 7.67 -10.63
N PHE A 91 17.79 7.35 -9.36
CA PHE A 91 17.27 8.10 -8.22
C PHE A 91 18.41 8.89 -7.58
N TYR A 92 18.24 10.19 -7.45
CA TYR A 92 19.15 11.07 -6.74
C TYR A 92 18.58 11.28 -5.35
N ILE A 93 19.31 10.84 -4.34
CA ILE A 93 18.89 10.87 -2.95
C ILE A 93 19.88 11.72 -2.17
N ASP A 94 19.40 12.81 -1.61
CA ASP A 94 20.20 13.77 -0.85
C ASP A 94 19.57 13.97 0.53
N MET A 95 20.38 13.91 1.60
CA MET A 95 19.95 14.12 2.97
C MET A 95 20.79 15.17 3.67
N TRP A 96 20.14 15.98 4.50
CA TRP A 96 20.77 17.03 5.30
C TRP A 96 20.44 16.89 6.78
N LEU A 97 21.46 17.09 7.61
CA LEU A 97 21.35 17.30 9.04
C LEU A 97 21.55 18.78 9.32
N GLU A 98 20.52 19.50 9.76
CA GLU A 98 20.63 20.95 10.06
C GLU A 98 21.31 21.74 8.91
N GLU A 99 20.86 21.51 7.68
CA GLU A 99 21.40 22.07 6.42
C GLU A 99 22.78 21.55 5.98
N SER A 100 23.47 20.75 6.79
CA SER A 100 24.72 20.09 6.40
C SER A 100 24.42 18.79 5.65
N LEU A 101 24.94 18.65 4.42
CA LEU A 101 24.77 17.44 3.61
C LEU A 101 25.46 16.24 4.27
N ILE A 102 24.70 15.18 4.57
CA ILE A 102 25.20 13.96 5.22
C ILE A 102 25.16 12.72 4.32
N PHE A 103 24.36 12.76 3.26
CA PHE A 103 24.22 11.69 2.28
C PHE A 103 23.87 12.30 0.93
N SER A 104 24.52 11.84 -0.14
CA SER A 104 24.21 12.24 -1.52
C SER A 104 24.67 11.15 -2.47
N GLN A 105 23.72 10.50 -3.16
CA GLN A 105 24.03 9.43 -4.11
C GLN A 105 23.05 9.42 -5.30
N ALA A 106 23.58 9.03 -6.46
CA ALA A 106 22.80 8.71 -7.64
C ALA A 106 22.75 7.18 -7.81
N ILE A 107 21.55 6.60 -7.83
CA ILE A 107 21.32 5.18 -7.63
C ILE A 107 20.47 4.63 -8.76
N ALA A 108 20.93 3.58 -9.44
CA ALA A 108 20.14 2.96 -10.48
C ALA A 108 18.86 2.33 -9.90
N GLY A 109 17.74 2.42 -10.62
CA GLY A 109 16.49 1.80 -10.19
C GLY A 109 16.61 0.29 -9.99
N CYS A 110 17.44 -0.39 -10.80
CA CYS A 110 17.71 -1.81 -10.65
C CYS A 110 18.46 -2.16 -9.35
N THR A 111 19.31 -1.26 -8.85
CA THR A 111 19.96 -1.40 -7.53
C THR A 111 18.94 -1.31 -6.41
N LEU A 112 18.03 -0.33 -6.46
CA LEU A 112 16.95 -0.21 -5.48
C LEU A 112 16.03 -1.43 -5.49
N ARG A 113 15.69 -1.93 -6.69
CA ARG A 113 14.88 -3.15 -6.84
C ARG A 113 15.56 -4.40 -6.29
N ALA A 114 16.89 -4.50 -6.43
CA ALA A 114 17.63 -5.65 -5.88
C ALA A 114 17.54 -5.72 -4.35
N GLY A 115 17.25 -4.61 -3.70
CA GLY A 115 17.02 -4.51 -2.28
C GLY A 115 18.28 -4.73 -1.44
N LEU A 116 18.08 -4.87 -0.12
CA LEU A 116 19.16 -5.14 0.82
C LEU A 116 19.76 -6.53 0.58
N GLN A 117 21.07 -6.61 0.42
CA GLN A 117 21.74 -7.89 0.20
C GLN A 117 21.93 -8.66 1.51
N CYS A 118 22.25 -7.95 2.60
CA CYS A 118 22.39 -8.53 3.93
C CYS A 118 21.85 -7.57 5.00
N ALA A 119 20.81 -7.98 5.72
CA ALA A 119 20.37 -7.25 6.90
C ALA A 119 21.40 -7.45 8.04
N PRO A 120 21.77 -6.39 8.79
CA PRO A 120 22.68 -6.53 9.90
C PRO A 120 22.09 -7.40 11.02
N HIS A 121 22.95 -8.07 11.78
CA HIS A 121 22.53 -8.77 12.98
C HIS A 121 21.97 -7.79 14.03
N GLY A 122 20.94 -8.23 14.76
CA GLY A 122 20.37 -7.44 15.86
C GLY A 122 19.24 -6.50 15.47
N ILE A 123 18.69 -6.59 14.24
CA ILE A 123 17.45 -5.88 13.90
C ILE A 123 16.26 -6.41 14.72
N PRO A 124 15.32 -5.55 15.14
CA PRO A 124 14.10 -6.00 15.83
C PRO A 124 13.26 -6.95 14.97
N ASP A 125 12.51 -7.86 15.60
CA ASP A 125 11.64 -8.81 14.90
C ASP A 125 10.60 -8.13 14.00
N ILE A 126 10.11 -6.96 14.41
CA ILE A 126 9.18 -6.13 13.65
C ILE A 126 9.82 -5.68 12.32
N LEU A 127 11.07 -5.20 12.38
CA LEU A 127 11.81 -4.81 11.19
C LEU A 127 12.12 -6.03 10.31
N ALA A 128 12.51 -7.15 10.93
CA ALA A 128 12.77 -8.38 10.20
C ALA A 128 11.52 -8.92 9.49
N ALA A 129 10.33 -8.78 10.09
CA ALA A 129 9.06 -9.13 9.45
C ALA A 129 8.74 -8.18 8.28
N HIS A 130 8.93 -6.87 8.46
CA HIS A 130 8.75 -5.86 7.40
C HIS A 130 9.63 -6.14 6.18
N LEU A 131 10.93 -6.38 6.38
CA LEU A 131 11.88 -6.66 5.30
C LEU A 131 11.62 -7.97 4.55
N ARG A 132 10.87 -8.90 5.15
CA ARG A 132 10.43 -10.14 4.49
C ARG A 132 9.10 -9.97 3.72
N SER A 133 8.43 -8.83 3.88
CA SER A 133 7.17 -8.56 3.16
C SER A 133 7.44 -8.38 1.67
N LEU A 134 6.55 -8.92 0.84
CA LEU A 134 6.60 -8.75 -0.62
C LEU A 134 6.21 -7.33 -1.07
N ASP A 135 5.68 -6.52 -0.15
CA ASP A 135 5.27 -5.13 -0.43
C ASP A 135 6.48 -4.17 -0.42
N CYS A 136 7.63 -4.57 0.16
CA CYS A 136 8.83 -3.75 0.25
C CYS A 136 9.72 -3.98 -0.98
N ILE A 137 9.63 -3.09 -1.98
CA ILE A 137 10.18 -3.35 -3.32
C ILE A 137 11.47 -2.56 -3.60
N LEU A 138 11.63 -1.36 -3.05
CA LEU A 138 12.78 -0.50 -3.34
C LEU A 138 13.57 -0.19 -2.08
N MET A 139 14.76 -0.79 -1.97
CA MET A 139 15.66 -0.57 -0.86
C MET A 139 17.09 -0.35 -1.32
N LEU A 140 17.81 0.49 -0.58
CA LEU A 140 19.23 0.72 -0.73
C LEU A 140 19.95 0.32 0.55
N GLU A 141 21.04 -0.41 0.41
CA GLU A 141 22.03 -0.60 1.48
C GLU A 141 22.95 0.62 1.56
N VAL A 142 23.08 1.21 2.75
CA VAL A 142 23.89 2.41 2.97
C VAL A 142 25.30 2.00 3.38
N GLU A 143 26.24 2.14 2.44
CA GLU A 143 27.66 1.82 2.67
C GLU A 143 28.59 3.00 2.29
N PRO A 144 29.46 3.46 3.22
CA PRO A 144 29.53 3.07 4.62
C PRO A 144 28.28 3.51 5.40
N LYS A 145 27.91 2.74 6.43
CA LYS A 145 26.76 3.06 7.29
C LYS A 145 26.85 4.46 7.88
N LEU A 146 25.72 5.15 7.91
CA LEU A 146 25.65 6.55 8.33
C LEU A 146 25.31 6.65 9.82
N SER A 147 26.20 7.25 10.61
CA SER A 147 25.97 7.49 12.03
C SER A 147 25.39 8.88 12.25
N ILE A 148 24.22 8.96 12.88
CA ILE A 148 23.48 10.22 13.07
C ILE A 148 23.10 10.36 14.54
N PRO A 149 23.28 11.55 15.16
CA PRO A 149 22.76 11.80 16.49
C PRO A 149 21.23 11.69 16.51
N THR A 150 20.66 11.16 17.59
CA THR A 150 19.22 11.22 17.84
C THR A 150 18.82 12.64 18.23
N GLY A 151 17.79 13.19 17.60
CA GLY A 151 17.21 14.49 17.99
C GLY A 151 17.16 15.52 16.86
N PRO A 152 18.25 15.79 16.13
CA PRO A 152 18.23 16.76 15.04
C PRO A 152 17.31 16.33 13.89
N ALA A 153 16.73 17.32 13.22
CA ALA A 153 15.87 17.10 12.06
C ALA A 153 16.73 16.74 10.84
N ILE A 154 16.54 15.51 10.34
CA ILE A 154 17.08 15.09 9.04
C ILE A 154 16.02 15.44 7.99
N THR A 155 16.45 16.09 6.91
CA THR A 155 15.61 16.30 5.73
C THR A 155 16.13 15.51 4.54
N VAL A 156 15.25 15.17 3.60
CA VAL A 156 15.58 14.39 2.42
C VAL A 156 14.92 14.92 1.16
N SER A 157 15.63 14.86 0.05
CA SER A 157 15.11 15.10 -1.29
C SER A 157 15.37 13.89 -2.16
N VAL A 158 14.39 13.57 -3.00
CA VAL A 158 14.49 12.47 -3.98
C VAL A 158 14.04 12.98 -5.34
N LEU A 159 14.96 12.93 -6.31
CA LEU A 159 14.65 13.13 -7.72
C LEU A 159 14.79 11.81 -8.46
N ALA A 160 13.98 11.60 -9.49
CA ALA A 160 14.16 10.53 -10.46
C ALA A 160 14.54 11.11 -11.82
N HIS A 161 15.51 10.47 -12.46
CA HIS A 161 15.92 10.70 -13.84
C HIS A 161 15.50 9.53 -14.70
N ARG A 162 14.98 9.87 -15.88
CA ARG A 162 14.69 8.96 -16.97
C ARG A 162 15.80 9.00 -18.00
N LYS A 163 16.52 7.90 -18.16
CA LYS A 163 17.60 7.76 -19.15
C LYS A 163 17.06 7.79 -20.59
N ASP A 164 15.89 7.22 -20.82
CA ASP A 164 15.27 7.06 -22.14
C ASP A 164 14.91 8.40 -22.82
N SER A 165 14.47 9.37 -22.01
CA SER A 165 13.93 10.65 -22.45
C SER A 165 14.70 11.85 -21.91
N ASN A 166 15.72 11.59 -21.08
CA ASN A 166 16.53 12.57 -20.38
C ASN A 166 15.71 13.59 -19.58
N LYS A 167 14.68 13.11 -18.88
CA LYS A 167 13.77 13.94 -18.07
C LYS A 167 13.94 13.70 -16.59
N MET A 168 13.59 14.70 -15.79
CA MET A 168 13.61 14.63 -14.34
C MET A 168 12.20 14.75 -13.76
N ALA A 169 11.93 14.01 -12.69
CA ALA A 169 10.75 14.19 -11.85
C ALA A 169 11.17 14.32 -10.39
N CYS A 170 10.44 15.12 -9.62
CA CYS A 170 10.62 15.23 -8.18
C CYS A 170 9.67 14.25 -7.49
N ILE A 171 10.23 13.40 -6.62
CA ILE A 171 9.47 12.42 -5.82
C ILE A 171 9.28 12.97 -4.41
N ILE A 172 10.34 13.42 -3.76
CA ILE A 172 10.32 14.04 -2.42
C ILE A 172 11.11 15.34 -2.48
N ASN A 173 10.57 16.43 -1.92
CA ASN A 173 11.19 17.75 -1.95
C ASN A 173 11.45 18.28 -0.53
N LYS A 174 12.64 17.98 0.02
CA LYS A 174 13.10 18.43 1.33
C LYS A 174 12.11 18.10 2.47
N SER A 175 11.61 16.87 2.50
CA SER A 175 10.75 16.39 3.59
C SER A 175 11.57 16.02 4.82
N THR A 176 11.01 16.21 6.00
CA THR A 176 11.64 15.86 7.29
C THR A 176 11.27 14.44 7.70
N PHE A 177 12.21 13.72 8.31
CA PHE A 177 11.91 12.48 9.03
C PHE A 177 11.28 12.78 10.40
N ASP A 178 9.98 13.11 10.40
CA ASP A 178 9.25 13.59 11.57
C ASP A 178 8.59 12.46 12.40
N TYR A 179 8.43 11.28 11.80
CA TYR A 179 7.91 10.10 12.48
C TYR A 179 9.01 9.06 12.69
N ILE A 180 9.33 8.79 13.96
CA ILE A 180 10.34 7.80 14.36
C ILE A 180 9.64 6.69 15.13
N ASP A 181 9.61 5.49 14.56
CA ASP A 181 9.18 4.28 15.23
C ASP A 181 10.41 3.55 15.78
N GLY A 182 10.72 3.82 17.06
CA GLY A 182 11.82 3.16 17.75
C GLY A 182 11.64 1.65 17.94
N SER A 183 10.40 1.13 17.89
CA SER A 183 10.12 -0.31 18.01
C SER A 183 10.35 -1.06 16.70
N ALA A 184 10.07 -0.41 15.58
CA ALA A 184 10.39 -0.91 14.24
C ALA A 184 11.79 -0.51 13.75
N ALA A 185 12.52 0.31 14.52
CA ALA A 185 13.79 0.91 14.14
C ALA A 185 13.77 1.58 12.75
N ARG A 186 12.70 2.37 12.53
CA ARG A 186 12.44 3.11 11.28
C ARG A 186 12.18 4.58 11.56
N ALA A 187 12.71 5.45 10.72
CA ALA A 187 12.33 6.86 10.66
C ALA A 187 11.71 7.14 9.29
N LEU A 188 10.57 7.83 9.24
CA LEU A 188 9.73 7.98 8.07
C LEU A 188 9.62 9.44 7.67
N ALA A 189 9.76 9.69 6.37
CA ALA A 189 9.44 10.96 5.72
C ALA A 189 8.50 10.66 4.55
N TYR A 190 7.64 11.61 4.18
CA TYR A 190 6.80 11.46 2.99
C TYR A 190 6.62 12.79 2.25
N GLU A 191 6.16 12.69 1.02
CA GLU A 191 5.70 13.81 0.22
C GLU A 191 4.59 13.35 -0.73
N TYR A 192 3.68 14.26 -1.09
CA TYR A 192 2.68 14.00 -2.12
C TYR A 192 3.30 14.06 -3.51
N LEU A 193 3.06 13.01 -4.30
CA LEU A 193 3.57 12.90 -5.67
C LEU A 193 2.96 13.97 -6.56
N ARG A 194 3.81 14.55 -7.41
CA ARG A 194 3.42 15.52 -8.42
C ARG A 194 3.22 14.81 -9.75
N PHE A 195 1.96 14.66 -10.17
CA PHE A 195 1.61 14.03 -11.44
C PHE A 195 1.60 15.02 -12.59
N SER A 196 1.86 14.51 -13.79
CA SER A 196 1.76 15.29 -15.03
C SER A 196 0.34 15.87 -15.17
N PRO A 197 0.17 17.08 -15.72
CA PRO A 197 -1.16 17.66 -16.03
C PRO A 197 -2.04 16.78 -16.93
N ARG A 198 -1.47 15.75 -17.57
CA ARG A 198 -2.20 14.69 -18.30
C ARG A 198 -3.06 13.80 -17.40
N HIS A 199 -2.81 13.81 -16.09
CA HIS A 199 -3.51 13.04 -15.08
C HIS A 199 -4.16 13.95 -14.01
N PRO A 200 -5.06 14.87 -14.41
CA PRO A 200 -5.50 15.99 -13.57
C PRO A 200 -6.35 15.59 -12.35
N PHE A 201 -6.81 14.34 -12.27
CA PHE A 201 -7.65 13.83 -11.19
C PHE A 201 -6.91 12.88 -10.24
N ILE A 202 -5.60 12.70 -10.42
CA ILE A 202 -4.77 11.93 -9.50
C ILE A 202 -4.18 12.90 -8.47
N SER A 203 -4.61 12.74 -7.22
CA SER A 203 -4.11 13.50 -6.06
C SER A 203 -3.88 12.55 -4.89
N ASP A 204 -3.29 13.07 -3.81
CA ASP A 204 -3.22 12.42 -2.50
C ASP A 204 -2.46 11.08 -2.46
N ILE A 205 -1.65 10.79 -3.48
CA ILE A 205 -0.72 9.65 -3.46
C ILE A 205 0.61 10.12 -2.89
N ARG A 206 1.10 9.40 -1.87
CA ARG A 206 2.35 9.71 -1.19
C ARG A 206 3.47 8.80 -1.68
N ALA A 207 4.67 9.37 -1.72
CA ALA A 207 5.91 8.61 -1.69
C ALA A 207 6.43 8.64 -0.25
N TRP A 208 6.73 7.46 0.28
CA TRP A 208 7.33 7.29 1.59
C TRP A 208 8.81 6.97 1.43
N MET A 209 9.60 7.50 2.35
CA MET A 209 11.00 7.14 2.49
C MET A 209 11.27 6.79 3.94
N SER A 210 11.92 5.64 4.15
CA SER A 210 12.30 5.18 5.49
C SER A 210 13.81 5.10 5.64
N LEU A 211 14.34 5.57 6.76
CA LEU A 211 15.66 5.18 7.24
C LEU A 211 15.49 3.92 8.09
N LEU A 212 16.29 2.90 7.80
CA LEU A 212 16.39 1.67 8.57
C LEU A 212 17.65 1.76 9.42
N PHE A 213 17.50 1.66 10.73
CA PHE A 213 18.60 1.95 11.64
C PHE A 213 18.75 0.93 12.79
N LEU A 214 19.88 1.00 13.46
CA LEU A 214 20.15 0.37 14.75
C LEU A 214 20.61 1.42 15.74
N TYR A 215 20.23 1.28 17.01
CA TYR A 215 20.77 2.15 18.06
C TYR A 215 22.22 1.79 18.36
N LYS A 216 23.11 2.78 18.30
CA LYS A 216 24.49 2.70 18.78
C LYS A 216 24.63 3.50 20.08
N GLY A 217 24.27 2.87 21.18
CA GLY A 217 24.22 3.53 22.49
C GLY A 217 22.98 4.41 22.63
N ALA A 218 23.04 5.39 23.53
CA ALA A 218 21.85 6.15 23.96
C ALA A 218 21.42 7.26 23.00
N SER A 219 22.34 7.80 22.19
CA SER A 219 22.11 9.06 21.45
C SER A 219 22.53 9.03 19.99
N VAL A 220 22.84 7.86 19.44
CA VAL A 220 23.30 7.70 18.05
C VAL A 220 22.52 6.56 17.43
N ILE A 221 22.05 6.78 16.21
CA ILE A 221 21.55 5.73 15.32
C ILE A 221 22.56 5.49 14.21
N GLU A 222 22.73 4.23 13.84
CA GLU A 222 23.43 3.82 12.64
C GLU A 222 22.39 3.43 11.58
N VAL A 223 22.29 4.24 10.53
CA VAL A 223 21.46 3.95 9.36
C VAL A 223 22.23 2.98 8.46
N PHE A 224 21.64 1.81 8.25
CA PHE A 224 22.21 0.76 7.40
C PHE A 224 21.43 0.60 6.09
N GLY A 225 20.22 1.13 6.01
CA GLY A 225 19.37 0.98 4.84
C GLY A 225 18.43 2.15 4.66
N ILE A 226 18.02 2.33 3.42
CA ILE A 226 17.01 3.29 2.98
C ILE A 226 15.95 2.50 2.23
N GLU A 227 14.68 2.82 2.46
CA GLU A 227 13.54 2.25 1.75
C GLU A 227 12.77 3.37 1.06
N ILE A 228 12.32 3.14 -0.17
CA ILE A 228 11.36 4.00 -0.86
C ILE A 228 10.10 3.17 -1.12
N ASP A 229 8.96 3.65 -0.66
CA ASP A 229 7.70 2.91 -0.69
C ASP A 229 6.56 3.78 -1.22
N PHE A 230 5.63 3.14 -1.92
CA PHE A 230 4.43 3.73 -2.48
C PHE A 230 3.17 2.94 -2.04
N CYS A 231 3.24 2.20 -0.93
CA CYS A 231 2.25 1.23 -0.44
C CYS A 231 0.80 1.75 -0.34
N ASP A 232 0.61 3.07 -0.24
CA ASP A 232 -0.72 3.69 -0.33
C ASP A 232 -1.39 3.46 -1.70
N ALA A 233 -0.62 3.27 -2.76
CA ALA A 233 -1.08 3.23 -4.14
C ALA A 233 -0.51 2.08 -5.00
N ALA A 234 0.63 1.50 -4.65
CA ALA A 234 1.29 0.44 -5.41
C ALA A 234 1.87 -0.66 -4.51
N ARG A 235 1.64 -1.92 -4.88
CA ARG A 235 2.04 -3.14 -4.14
C ARG A 235 2.84 -4.12 -5.00
N SER A 236 3.21 -3.71 -6.21
CA SER A 236 4.02 -4.52 -7.11
C SER A 236 4.95 -3.65 -7.95
N GLU A 237 6.03 -4.24 -8.46
CA GLU A 237 6.98 -3.57 -9.36
C GLU A 237 6.27 -2.90 -10.54
N THR A 238 5.27 -3.58 -11.11
CA THR A 238 4.51 -3.07 -12.26
C THR A 238 3.69 -1.84 -11.87
N GLU A 239 3.02 -1.87 -10.71
CA GLU A 239 2.24 -0.73 -10.20
C GLU A 239 3.14 0.45 -9.84
N ILE A 240 4.33 0.21 -9.31
CA ILE A 240 5.32 1.27 -9.04
C ILE A 240 5.76 1.93 -10.35
N LEU A 241 6.14 1.15 -11.37
CA LEU A 241 6.56 1.69 -12.66
C LEU A 241 5.43 2.49 -13.34
N TRP A 242 4.19 2.03 -13.19
CA TRP A 242 3.00 2.75 -13.62
C TRP A 242 2.85 4.10 -12.92
N LEU A 243 2.97 4.10 -11.60
CA LEU A 243 2.89 5.30 -10.79
C LEU A 243 3.97 6.31 -11.19
N LEU A 244 5.20 5.84 -11.39
CA LEU A 244 6.33 6.67 -11.80
C LEU A 244 6.16 7.24 -13.22
N ASP A 245 5.57 6.49 -14.16
CA ASP A 245 5.35 6.99 -15.54
C ASP A 245 4.38 8.18 -15.59
N MET A 246 3.50 8.30 -14.59
CA MET A 246 2.52 9.38 -14.49
C MET A 246 3.07 10.68 -13.86
N LEU A 247 4.30 10.68 -13.34
CA LEU A 247 4.90 11.86 -12.70
C LEU A 247 5.07 13.04 -13.66
N ASP A 248 5.23 14.23 -13.09
CA ASP A 248 5.49 15.47 -13.83
C ASP A 248 6.95 15.54 -14.35
N TRP A 249 7.25 14.71 -15.35
CA TRP A 249 8.56 14.61 -16.01
C TRP A 249 8.86 15.86 -16.86
N LYS A 250 9.94 16.58 -16.51
CA LYS A 250 10.41 17.82 -17.16
C LYS A 250 11.71 17.63 -17.89
#